data_AF-A0A923QCL6-F1
#
_entry.id   AF-A0A923QCL6-F1
#
_cell.length_a   1.000
_cell.length_b   1.000
_cell.length_c   1.000
_cell.angle_alpha   90.00
_cell.angle_beta   90.00
_cell.angle_gamma   90.00
#
_symmetry.space_group_name_H-M   'P 1'
#
loop_
_entity.id
_entity.type
_entity.pdbx_description
1 polymer ?
#
loop_
_entity_poly.entity_id
_entity_poly.type
_entity_poly.pdbx_seq_one_letter_code
_entity_poly.pdbx_strand_id
1 'polypeptide(L)'
;SGRPGKGVLVALWRQPPDAAVRQPLAGFVAQAAVALELAERRHEAERFAIVQDRDRIGRDLHDLVIQRLFAAGMQLQSAVRLVEHDPAEAAARVNRAVDELDGTIRELRSTIYGLQAPLEGRPSLRAQVLQVADAGTVQLGFPPTLRLDGLLDTLVSADIAGHAVATLREALSNAARHSRAHRVSVVVAVHDGRLPAEVEDDGVGVPASSPHSGLANLAERAEQLGGHLRLTPGEHHGTRLSWDVPI
;
A
#
# COMPACT_ATOMS: atom_id res chain seq x y z
N SER A 1 22.18 12.09 23.20
CA SER A 1 22.59 11.51 24.49
C SER A 1 21.40 10.73 25.04
N GLY A 2 21.26 9.47 24.61
CA GLY A 2 20.19 8.58 25.05
C GLY A 2 20.57 7.94 26.39
N ARG A 3 19.69 8.04 27.38
CA ARG A 3 19.88 7.33 28.66
C ARG A 3 19.76 5.82 28.38
N PRO A 4 20.69 4.97 28.87
CA PRO A 4 20.56 3.52 28.72
C PRO A 4 19.25 3.04 29.36
N GLY A 5 18.54 2.15 28.67
CA GLY A 5 17.34 1.50 29.19
C GLY A 5 17.65 0.85 30.53
N LYS A 6 16.92 1.25 31.58
CA LYS A 6 17.09 0.64 32.91
C LYS A 6 16.33 -0.68 32.93
N GLY A 7 17.03 -1.79 32.73
CA GLY A 7 16.53 -3.14 32.99
C GLY A 7 16.77 -3.55 34.44
N VAL A 8 15.85 -4.30 35.03
CA VAL A 8 16.02 -4.92 36.37
C VAL A 8 16.07 -6.42 36.18
N LEU A 9 17.21 -7.04 36.53
CA LEU A 9 17.33 -8.50 36.59
C LEU A 9 17.00 -8.96 38.01
N VAL A 10 15.89 -9.70 38.16
CA VAL A 10 15.45 -10.21 39.46
C VAL A 10 15.78 -11.70 39.57
N ALA A 11 16.61 -12.06 40.54
CA ALA A 11 16.87 -13.46 40.90
C ALA A 11 16.04 -13.84 42.13
N LEU A 12 15.18 -14.86 41.99
CA LEU A 12 14.31 -15.36 43.05
C LEU A 12 14.81 -16.71 43.57
N TRP A 13 14.75 -16.90 44.88
CA TRP A 13 15.27 -18.10 45.56
C TRP A 13 14.26 -18.58 46.59
N ARG A 14 14.17 -19.90 46.77
CA ARG A 14 13.35 -20.52 47.83
C ARG A 14 14.05 -20.48 49.21
N GLN A 15 15.38 -20.50 49.21
CA GLN A 15 16.25 -20.29 50.37
C GLN A 15 17.48 -19.48 49.93
N PRO A 16 18.09 -18.66 50.82
CA PRO A 16 19.19 -17.78 50.44
C PRO A 16 20.41 -18.59 49.99
N PRO A 17 20.98 -18.30 48.81
CA PRO A 17 22.12 -19.04 48.29
C PRO A 17 23.40 -18.80 49.09
N ASP A 18 24.26 -19.79 49.10
CA ASP A 18 25.57 -19.78 49.75
C ASP A 18 26.49 -18.71 49.14
N ALA A 19 27.51 -18.27 49.89
CA ALA A 19 28.44 -17.22 49.42
C ALA A 19 29.17 -17.61 48.12
N ALA A 20 29.45 -18.90 47.93
CA ALA A 20 30.08 -19.45 46.72
C ALA A 20 29.23 -19.28 45.46
N VAL A 21 27.90 -19.17 45.59
CA VAL A 21 26.96 -18.96 44.46
C VAL A 21 26.67 -17.47 44.26
N ARG A 22 26.73 -16.66 45.33
CA ARG A 22 26.52 -15.20 45.26
C ARG A 22 27.69 -14.45 44.61
N GLN A 23 28.93 -14.84 44.90
CA GLN A 23 30.12 -14.15 44.36
C GLN A 23 30.19 -14.14 42.82
N PRO A 24 29.93 -15.25 42.11
CA PRO A 24 29.93 -15.27 40.64
C PRO A 24 28.74 -14.53 40.02
N LEU A 25 27.64 -14.36 40.76
CA LEU A 25 26.38 -13.83 40.23
C LEU A 25 26.52 -12.40 39.69
N ALA A 26 27.31 -11.56 40.37
CA ALA A 26 27.59 -10.20 39.92
C ALA A 26 28.31 -10.17 38.56
N GLY A 27 29.24 -11.11 38.34
CA GLY A 27 29.93 -11.26 37.06
C GLY A 27 29.00 -11.72 35.94
N PHE A 28 28.09 -12.67 36.23
CA PHE A 28 27.06 -13.10 35.28
C PHE A 28 26.08 -11.98 34.93
N VAL A 29 25.63 -11.20 35.92
CA VAL A 29 24.74 -10.05 35.68
C VAL A 29 25.44 -9.00 34.83
N ALA A 30 26.72 -8.71 35.10
CA ALA A 30 27.51 -7.78 34.28
C ALA A 30 27.67 -8.27 32.83
N GLN A 31 27.95 -9.56 32.62
CA GLN A 31 28.03 -10.14 31.28
C GLN A 31 26.69 -10.14 30.56
N ALA A 32 25.59 -10.47 31.24
CA ALA A 32 24.25 -10.43 30.68
C ALA A 32 23.83 -9.00 30.30
N ALA A 33 24.16 -8.01 31.13
CA ALA A 33 23.89 -6.60 30.83
C ALA A 33 24.65 -6.14 29.57
N VAL A 34 25.94 -6.48 29.45
CA VAL A 34 26.73 -6.18 28.25
C VAL A 34 26.19 -6.89 27.02
N ALA A 35 25.79 -8.16 27.13
CA ALA A 35 25.21 -8.90 26.02
C ALA A 35 23.88 -8.30 25.55
N LEU A 36 23.02 -7.84 26.48
CA LEU A 36 21.76 -7.16 26.17
C LEU A 36 21.99 -5.80 25.52
N GLU A 37 22.91 -4.98 26.04
CA GLU A 37 23.24 -3.69 25.42
C GLU A 37 23.81 -3.89 24.01
N LEU A 38 24.66 -4.90 23.80
CA LEU A 38 25.19 -5.22 22.48
C LEU A 38 24.09 -5.70 21.52
N ALA A 39 23.13 -6.49 22.02
CA ALA A 39 21.99 -6.95 21.24
C ALA A 39 21.05 -5.79 20.85
N GLU A 40 20.75 -4.87 21.77
CA GLU A 40 19.97 -3.66 21.50
C GLU A 40 20.67 -2.78 20.46
N ARG A 41 21.97 -2.51 20.62
CA ARG A 41 22.71 -1.70 19.64
C ARG A 41 22.81 -2.35 18.27
N ARG A 42 22.93 -3.68 18.21
CA ARG A 42 22.86 -4.42 16.93
C ARG A 42 21.50 -4.27 16.30
N HIS A 43 20.43 -4.42 17.07
CA HIS A 43 19.07 -4.25 16.57
C HIS A 43 18.80 -2.82 16.08
N GLU A 44 19.26 -1.80 16.81
CA GLU A 44 19.17 -0.41 16.37
C GLU A 44 19.99 -0.15 15.10
N ALA A 45 21.21 -0.68 15.01
CA ALA A 45 22.07 -0.55 13.83
C ALA A 45 21.46 -1.25 12.60
N GLU A 46 20.87 -2.43 12.77
CA GLU A 46 20.15 -3.14 11.70
C GLU A 46 18.92 -2.35 11.23
N ARG A 47 18.12 -1.82 12.16
CA ARG A 47 16.97 -0.94 11.81
C ARG A 47 17.43 0.30 11.06
N PHE A 48 18.51 0.94 11.51
CA PHE A 48 19.05 2.14 10.87
C PHE A 48 19.59 1.84 9.47
N ALA A 49 20.29 0.71 9.30
CA ALA A 49 20.77 0.26 8.00
C ALA A 49 19.62 0.01 7.02
N ILE A 50 18.52 -0.62 7.46
CA ILE A 50 17.32 -0.84 6.63
C ILE A 50 16.69 0.49 6.21
N VAL A 51 16.61 1.48 7.11
CA VAL A 51 16.06 2.81 6.78
C VAL A 51 16.95 3.54 5.77
N GLN A 52 18.28 3.51 5.94
CA GLN A 52 19.20 4.13 4.98
C GLN A 52 19.13 3.46 3.60
N ASP A 53 18.99 2.14 3.55
CA ASP A 53 18.87 1.42 2.28
C ASP A 53 17.54 1.76 1.58
N ARG A 54 16.45 1.92 2.34
CA ARG A 54 15.18 2.43 1.80
C ARG A 54 15.30 3.83 1.21
N ASP A 55 15.96 4.75 1.90
CA ASP A 55 16.17 6.12 1.41
C ASP A 55 17.07 6.17 0.18
N ARG A 56 18.04 5.26 0.08
CA ARG A 56 18.86 5.08 -1.12
C ARG A 56 18.02 4.54 -2.27
N ILE A 57 17.30 3.44 -2.06
CA ILE A 57 16.48 2.82 -3.11
C ILE A 57 15.36 3.76 -3.55
N GLY A 58 14.75 4.52 -2.64
CA GLY A 58 13.76 5.54 -2.98
C GLY A 58 14.31 6.61 -3.94
N ARG A 59 15.56 7.05 -3.72
CA ARG A 59 16.25 7.98 -4.64
C ARG A 59 16.59 7.33 -5.99
N ASP A 60 17.15 6.11 -5.97
CA ASP A 60 17.49 5.37 -7.20
C ASP A 60 16.22 5.11 -8.05
N LEU A 61 15.09 4.82 -7.40
CA LEU A 61 13.78 4.72 -8.04
C LEU A 61 13.34 6.05 -8.65
N HIS A 62 13.38 7.14 -7.88
CA HIS A 62 13.00 8.47 -8.38
C HIS A 62 13.80 8.86 -9.63
N ASP A 63 15.11 8.63 -9.63
CA ASP A 63 15.98 8.93 -10.78
C ASP A 63 15.59 8.09 -12.00
N LEU A 64 15.29 6.80 -11.80
CA LEU A 64 14.82 5.91 -12.86
C LEU A 64 13.45 6.35 -13.43
N VAL A 65 12.50 6.77 -12.58
CA VAL A 65 11.20 7.29 -13.04
C VAL A 65 11.36 8.53 -13.89
N ILE A 66 12.17 9.49 -13.42
CA ILE A 66 12.40 10.75 -14.14
C ILE A 66 12.98 10.46 -15.53
N GLN A 67 13.97 9.57 -15.63
CA GLN A 67 14.57 9.19 -16.91
C GLN A 67 13.55 8.59 -17.89
N ARG A 68 12.67 7.71 -17.41
CA ARG A 68 11.67 7.04 -18.26
C ARG A 68 10.54 7.97 -18.67
N LEU A 69 10.07 8.85 -17.77
CA LEU A 69 9.11 9.90 -18.13
C LEU A 69 9.68 10.86 -19.18
N PHE A 70 10.97 11.20 -19.08
CA PHE A 70 11.64 12.03 -20.06
C PHE A 70 11.72 11.34 -21.43
N ALA A 71 12.06 10.04 -21.46
CA ALA A 71 12.08 9.25 -22.69
C ALA A 71 10.70 9.17 -23.35
N ALA A 72 9.64 8.88 -22.59
CA ALA A 72 8.26 8.87 -23.08
C ALA A 72 7.85 10.26 -23.63
N GLY A 73 8.21 11.34 -22.94
CA GLY A 73 7.99 12.71 -23.41
C GLY A 73 8.66 12.99 -24.77
N MET A 74 9.91 12.55 -24.95
CA MET A 74 10.61 12.68 -26.24
C MET A 74 9.96 11.84 -27.35
N GLN A 75 9.50 10.61 -27.04
CA GLN A 75 8.78 9.77 -28.00
C GLN A 75 7.48 10.45 -28.46
N LEU A 76 6.69 10.98 -27.53
CA LEU A 76 5.45 11.70 -27.83
C LEU A 76 5.71 12.97 -28.67
N GLN A 77 6.72 13.77 -28.31
CA GLN A 77 7.12 14.93 -29.13
C GLN A 77 7.52 14.54 -30.56
N SER A 78 8.13 13.37 -30.74
CA SER A 78 8.46 12.85 -32.07
C SER A 78 7.23 12.40 -32.85
N ALA A 79 6.22 11.85 -32.17
CA ALA A 79 4.97 11.41 -32.77
C ALA A 79 4.15 12.61 -33.27
N VAL A 80 4.13 13.73 -32.54
CA VAL A 80 3.43 14.97 -32.94
C VAL A 80 3.88 15.45 -34.33
N ARG A 81 5.17 15.34 -34.66
CA ARG A 81 5.71 15.73 -35.97
C ARG A 81 5.25 14.85 -37.14
N LEU A 82 4.71 13.67 -36.83
CA LEU A 82 4.25 12.68 -37.81
C LEU A 82 2.74 12.71 -38.01
N VAL A 83 1.97 13.38 -37.15
CA VAL A 83 0.50 13.34 -37.18
C VAL A 83 -0.08 13.76 -38.53
N GLU A 84 0.51 14.75 -39.20
CA GLU A 84 0.01 15.26 -40.50
C GLU A 84 0.54 14.46 -41.70
N HIS A 85 1.69 13.80 -41.56
CA HIS A 85 2.40 13.18 -42.69
C HIS A 85 2.32 11.65 -42.70
N ASP A 86 2.29 11.02 -41.53
CA ASP A 86 2.15 9.58 -41.33
C ASP A 86 1.37 9.30 -40.02
N PRO A 87 0.03 9.40 -40.05
CA PRO A 87 -0.81 9.20 -38.88
C PRO A 87 -0.69 7.79 -38.29
N ALA A 88 -0.38 6.79 -39.11
CA ALA A 88 -0.26 5.40 -38.67
C ALA A 88 1.01 5.20 -37.82
N GLU A 89 2.16 5.72 -38.27
CA GLU A 89 3.40 5.69 -37.48
C GLU A 89 3.28 6.58 -36.23
N ALA A 90 2.59 7.72 -36.32
CA ALA A 90 2.30 8.56 -35.15
C ALA A 90 1.52 7.78 -34.07
N ALA A 91 0.43 7.11 -34.46
CA ALA A 91 -0.36 6.27 -33.56
C ALA A 91 0.47 5.11 -32.98
N ALA A 92 1.29 4.45 -33.79
CA ALA A 92 2.17 3.38 -33.33
C ALA A 92 3.20 3.86 -32.29
N ARG A 93 3.71 5.09 -32.41
CA ARG A 93 4.61 5.67 -31.41
C ARG A 93 3.92 6.06 -30.11
N VAL A 94 2.72 6.61 -30.19
CA VAL A 94 1.93 6.91 -28.99
C VAL A 94 1.65 5.61 -28.22
N ASN A 95 1.23 4.54 -28.91
CA ASN A 95 0.98 3.25 -28.26
C ASN A 95 2.23 2.67 -27.60
N ARG A 96 3.40 2.73 -28.26
CA ARG A 96 4.67 2.30 -27.65
C ARG A 96 5.03 3.10 -26.40
N ALA A 97 4.84 4.42 -26.42
CA ALA A 97 5.09 5.26 -25.25
C ALA A 97 4.14 4.89 -24.09
N VAL A 98 2.88 4.57 -24.38
CA VAL A 98 1.91 4.08 -23.39
C VAL A 98 2.37 2.73 -22.81
N ASP A 99 2.75 1.76 -23.65
CA ASP A 99 3.22 0.45 -23.20
C ASP A 99 4.48 0.54 -22.32
N GLU A 100 5.44 1.42 -22.67
CA GLU A 100 6.65 1.69 -21.89
C GLU A 100 6.32 2.32 -20.51
N LEU A 101 5.36 3.25 -20.48
CA LEU A 101 4.88 3.86 -19.23
C LEU A 101 4.19 2.83 -18.35
N ASP A 102 3.33 1.98 -18.91
CA ASP A 102 2.65 0.92 -18.17
C ASP A 102 3.62 -0.14 -17.61
N GLY A 103 4.65 -0.49 -18.39
CA GLY A 103 5.75 -1.34 -17.93
C GLY A 103 6.49 -0.72 -16.75
N THR A 104 6.80 0.57 -16.84
CA THR A 104 7.47 1.33 -15.78
C THR A 104 6.64 1.40 -14.51
N ILE A 105 5.33 1.64 -14.64
CA ILE A 105 4.41 1.66 -13.49
C ILE A 105 4.42 0.30 -12.78
N ARG A 106 4.38 -0.81 -13.52
CA ARG A 106 4.45 -2.17 -12.93
C ARG A 106 5.75 -2.42 -12.17
N GLU A 107 6.90 -2.05 -12.74
CA GLU A 107 8.21 -2.22 -12.08
C GLU A 107 8.37 -1.33 -10.83
N LEU A 108 7.86 -0.10 -10.88
CA LEU A 108 7.86 0.76 -9.71
C LEU A 108 7.01 0.18 -8.59
N ARG A 109 5.82 -0.30 -8.94
CA ARG A 109 4.88 -0.88 -7.97
C ARG A 109 5.50 -2.11 -7.31
N SER A 110 6.10 -3.02 -8.10
CA SER A 110 6.79 -4.21 -7.57
C SER A 110 7.92 -3.84 -6.60
N THR A 111 8.72 -2.82 -6.93
CA THR A 111 9.83 -2.38 -6.09
C THR A 111 9.34 -1.68 -4.82
N ILE A 112 8.31 -0.83 -4.92
CA ILE A 112 7.68 -0.18 -3.76
C ILE A 112 7.15 -1.22 -2.76
N TYR A 113 6.55 -2.34 -3.20
CA TYR A 113 6.15 -3.39 -2.24
C TYR A 113 7.33 -4.05 -1.54
N GLY A 114 8.41 -4.32 -2.28
CA GLY A 114 9.63 -4.88 -1.69
C GLY A 114 10.17 -3.97 -0.58
N LEU A 115 10.00 -2.65 -0.72
CA LEU A 115 10.46 -1.66 0.23
C LEU A 115 9.49 -1.39 1.39
N GLN A 116 8.18 -1.43 1.14
CA GLN A 116 7.14 -1.15 2.13
C GLN A 116 6.82 -2.33 3.08
N ALA A 117 7.50 -3.48 2.93
CA ALA A 117 7.42 -4.56 3.89
C ALA A 117 7.73 -4.02 5.31
N PRO A 118 6.80 -4.09 6.27
CA PRO A 118 6.91 -3.40 7.55
C PRO A 118 8.06 -3.95 8.40
N LEU A 119 8.74 -3.07 9.14
CA LEU A 119 9.73 -3.46 10.16
C LEU A 119 9.08 -4.19 11.36
N GLU A 120 7.76 -4.04 11.53
CA GLU A 120 6.99 -4.49 12.71
C GLU A 120 5.86 -5.48 12.36
N GLY A 121 5.90 -6.08 11.17
CA GLY A 121 5.12 -7.28 10.84
C GLY A 121 3.69 -7.10 10.30
N ARG A 122 3.15 -5.87 10.15
CA ARG A 122 1.86 -5.63 9.47
C ARG A 122 1.96 -4.59 8.34
N PRO A 123 1.56 -4.93 7.09
CA PRO A 123 1.73 -4.04 5.95
C PRO A 123 0.91 -2.77 6.12
N SER A 124 1.45 -1.63 5.67
CA SER A 124 0.77 -0.34 5.75
C SER A 124 -0.51 -0.34 4.89
N LEU A 125 -1.46 0.58 5.16
CA LEU A 125 -2.69 0.67 4.36
C LEU A 125 -2.35 0.93 2.90
N ARG A 126 -1.40 1.83 2.62
CA ARG A 126 -0.93 2.10 1.26
C ARG A 126 -0.44 0.83 0.56
N ALA A 127 0.39 0.04 1.25
CA ALA A 127 0.90 -1.22 0.71
C ALA A 127 -0.22 -2.22 0.42
N GLN A 128 -1.21 -2.33 1.32
CA GLN A 128 -2.35 -3.24 1.14
C GLN A 128 -3.26 -2.82 -0.03
N VAL A 129 -3.54 -1.52 -0.20
CA VAL A 129 -4.35 -1.01 -1.33
C VAL A 129 -3.64 -1.25 -2.66
N LEU A 130 -2.33 -0.97 -2.71
CA LEU A 130 -1.51 -1.26 -3.87
C LEU A 130 -1.63 -2.75 -4.24
N GLN A 131 -1.46 -3.67 -3.28
CA GLN A 131 -1.56 -5.12 -3.52
C GLN A 131 -2.93 -5.53 -4.09
N VAL A 132 -4.00 -4.90 -3.62
CA VAL A 132 -5.35 -5.11 -4.16
C VAL A 132 -5.47 -4.63 -5.60
N ALA A 133 -4.90 -3.47 -5.94
CA ALA A 133 -4.90 -2.95 -7.31
C ALA A 133 -4.11 -3.86 -8.28
N ASP A 134 -3.01 -4.47 -7.83
CA ASP A 134 -2.25 -5.42 -8.65
C ASP A 134 -2.96 -6.75 -8.86
N ALA A 135 -3.55 -7.30 -7.81
CA ALA A 135 -4.41 -8.47 -7.97
C ALA A 135 -5.57 -8.17 -8.92
N GLY A 136 -6.13 -6.95 -8.85
CA GLY A 136 -7.15 -6.46 -9.77
C GLY A 136 -6.67 -6.36 -11.22
N THR A 137 -5.41 -5.98 -11.46
CA THR A 137 -4.83 -5.88 -12.82
C THR A 137 -4.93 -7.21 -13.56
N VAL A 138 -4.63 -8.32 -12.89
CA VAL A 138 -4.73 -9.67 -13.49
C VAL A 138 -6.17 -10.04 -13.80
N GLN A 139 -7.13 -9.64 -12.94
CA GLN A 139 -8.54 -9.95 -13.12
C GLN A 139 -9.22 -9.08 -14.19
N LEU A 140 -8.84 -7.81 -14.29
CA LEU A 140 -9.37 -6.85 -15.25
C LEU A 140 -8.75 -7.01 -16.64
N GLY A 141 -7.51 -7.49 -16.73
CA GLY A 141 -6.72 -7.52 -17.97
C GLY A 141 -6.02 -6.20 -18.29
N PHE A 142 -6.20 -5.16 -17.46
CA PHE A 142 -5.53 -3.87 -17.52
C PHE A 142 -5.35 -3.30 -16.11
N PRO A 143 -4.34 -2.42 -15.89
CA PRO A 143 -4.11 -1.85 -14.56
C PRO A 143 -5.16 -0.79 -14.21
N PRO A 144 -5.81 -0.86 -13.03
CA PRO A 144 -6.66 0.23 -12.58
C PRO A 144 -5.81 1.46 -12.25
N THR A 145 -6.37 2.65 -12.50
CA THR A 145 -5.78 3.91 -12.06
C THR A 145 -5.90 4.00 -10.54
N LEU A 146 -4.82 4.33 -9.84
CA LEU A 146 -4.81 4.39 -8.38
C LEU A 146 -4.39 5.77 -7.88
N ARG A 147 -5.20 6.35 -6.99
CA ARG A 147 -4.89 7.59 -6.27
C ARG A 147 -4.95 7.36 -4.77
N LEU A 148 -3.84 7.61 -4.09
CA LEU A 148 -3.72 7.52 -2.63
C LEU A 148 -3.39 8.91 -2.09
N ASP A 149 -4.16 9.40 -1.12
CA ASP A 149 -3.98 10.76 -0.59
C ASP A 149 -4.09 10.82 0.94
N GLY A 150 -3.40 11.80 1.54
CA GLY A 150 -3.38 12.00 2.99
C GLY A 150 -2.54 11.00 3.79
N LEU A 151 -2.59 11.14 5.12
CA LEU A 151 -1.79 10.39 6.10
C LEU A 151 -2.39 9.02 6.42
N LEU A 152 -2.61 8.21 5.37
CA LEU A 152 -3.25 6.88 5.44
C LEU A 152 -2.60 5.96 6.49
N ASP A 153 -1.28 5.89 6.50
CA ASP A 153 -0.55 4.95 7.36
C ASP A 153 -0.39 5.46 8.81
N THR A 154 -0.76 6.70 9.09
CA THR A 154 -0.65 7.34 10.41
C THR A 154 -2.00 7.49 11.10
N LEU A 155 -3.02 7.89 10.35
CA LEU A 155 -4.34 8.23 10.90
C LEU A 155 -5.34 7.08 10.82
N VAL A 156 -5.11 6.07 9.98
CA VAL A 156 -6.04 4.95 9.82
C VAL A 156 -5.63 3.77 10.70
N SER A 157 -6.55 3.30 11.52
CA SER A 157 -6.34 2.11 12.35
C SER A 157 -6.27 0.83 11.50
N ALA A 158 -5.61 -0.21 12.03
CA ALA A 158 -5.50 -1.49 11.32
C ALA A 158 -6.86 -2.17 11.05
N ASP A 159 -7.85 -1.91 11.91
CA ASP A 159 -9.21 -2.44 11.76
C ASP A 159 -9.93 -1.78 10.57
N ILE A 160 -9.95 -0.44 10.55
CA ILE A 160 -10.50 0.36 9.45
C ILE A 160 -9.80 0.02 8.13
N ALA A 161 -8.46 -0.12 8.16
CA ALA A 161 -7.67 -0.53 7.00
C ALA A 161 -8.13 -1.88 6.43
N GLY A 162 -8.40 -2.88 7.29
CA GLY A 162 -8.89 -4.19 6.88
C GLY A 162 -10.25 -4.13 6.17
N HIS A 163 -11.16 -3.30 6.67
CA HIS A 163 -12.47 -3.08 6.06
C HIS A 163 -12.39 -2.35 4.72
N ALA A 164 -11.56 -1.31 4.61
CA ALA A 164 -11.32 -0.61 3.36
C ALA A 164 -10.74 -1.57 2.29
N VAL A 165 -9.72 -2.35 2.66
CA VAL A 165 -9.06 -3.31 1.77
C VAL A 165 -10.01 -4.42 1.29
N ALA A 166 -10.85 -4.94 2.19
CA ALA A 166 -11.88 -5.91 1.82
C ALA A 166 -12.89 -5.31 0.82
N THR A 167 -13.28 -4.05 1.03
CA THR A 167 -14.21 -3.34 0.16
C THR A 167 -13.64 -3.13 -1.25
N LEU A 168 -12.40 -2.65 -1.34
CA LEU A 168 -11.72 -2.45 -2.62
C LEU A 168 -11.56 -3.77 -3.40
N ARG A 169 -11.25 -4.86 -2.69
CA ARG A 169 -11.10 -6.19 -3.30
C ARG A 169 -12.41 -6.68 -3.92
N GLU A 170 -13.50 -6.58 -3.17
CA GLU A 170 -14.83 -6.96 -3.66
C GLU A 170 -15.26 -6.07 -4.83
N ALA A 171 -15.03 -4.76 -4.74
CA ALA A 171 -15.38 -3.82 -5.80
C ALA A 171 -14.62 -4.10 -7.11
N LEU A 172 -13.29 -4.30 -7.05
CA LEU A 172 -12.50 -4.68 -8.23
C LEU A 172 -12.91 -6.04 -8.80
N SER A 173 -13.25 -7.01 -7.93
CA SER A 173 -13.71 -8.32 -8.38
C SER A 173 -15.05 -8.24 -9.10
N ASN A 174 -15.97 -7.40 -8.61
CA ASN A 174 -17.26 -7.14 -9.24
C ASN A 174 -17.10 -6.40 -10.58
N ALA A 175 -16.21 -5.41 -10.64
CA ALA A 175 -15.87 -4.76 -11.91
C ALA A 175 -15.36 -5.78 -12.93
N ALA A 176 -14.40 -6.64 -12.55
CA ALA A 176 -13.85 -7.66 -13.45
C ALA A 176 -14.89 -8.68 -13.93
N ARG A 177 -15.85 -9.06 -13.09
CA ARG A 177 -16.89 -10.05 -13.45
C ARG A 177 -18.06 -9.46 -14.24
N HIS A 178 -18.42 -8.21 -14.00
CA HIS A 178 -19.73 -7.69 -14.40
C HIS A 178 -19.69 -6.42 -15.27
N SER A 179 -18.67 -5.57 -15.13
CA SER A 179 -18.71 -4.23 -15.74
C SER A 179 -18.49 -4.21 -17.25
N ARG A 180 -17.67 -5.13 -17.80
CA ARG A 180 -17.09 -4.99 -19.17
C ARG A 180 -16.40 -3.63 -19.39
N ALA A 181 -15.90 -3.04 -18.31
CA ALA A 181 -15.19 -1.76 -18.32
C ALA A 181 -13.84 -1.88 -19.06
N HIS A 182 -13.41 -0.76 -19.63
CA HIS A 182 -12.08 -0.58 -20.20
C HIS A 182 -11.21 0.29 -19.29
N ARG A 183 -11.84 0.96 -18.31
CA ARG A 183 -11.17 1.78 -17.31
C ARG A 183 -11.79 1.55 -15.94
N VAL A 184 -10.92 1.43 -14.95
CA VAL A 184 -11.30 1.38 -13.53
C VAL A 184 -10.39 2.34 -12.77
N SER A 185 -10.97 3.16 -11.90
CA SER A 185 -10.24 4.03 -10.98
C SER A 185 -10.49 3.65 -9.54
N VAL A 186 -9.43 3.65 -8.73
CA VAL A 186 -9.45 3.42 -7.30
C VAL A 186 -8.90 4.65 -6.60
N VAL A 187 -9.65 5.20 -5.65
CA VAL A 187 -9.25 6.35 -4.85
C VAL A 187 -9.35 5.99 -3.38
N VAL A 188 -8.29 6.23 -2.61
CA VAL A 188 -8.32 6.11 -1.15
C VAL A 188 -7.65 7.35 -0.56
N ALA A 189 -8.38 8.09 0.26
CA ALA A 189 -7.88 9.35 0.80
C ALA A 189 -8.24 9.51 2.28
N VAL A 190 -7.39 10.19 3.04
CA VAL A 190 -7.79 10.77 4.33
C VAL A 190 -8.20 12.22 4.11
N HIS A 191 -9.45 12.55 4.42
CA HIS A 191 -9.98 13.91 4.31
C HIS A 191 -10.94 14.20 5.47
N ASP A 192 -10.75 15.35 6.13
CA ASP A 192 -11.62 15.85 7.21
C ASP A 192 -11.96 14.81 8.30
N GLY A 193 -10.98 14.02 8.74
CA GLY A 193 -11.17 12.99 9.76
C GLY A 193 -12.00 11.79 9.28
N ARG A 194 -12.01 11.54 7.97
CA ARG A 194 -12.69 10.41 7.34
C ARG A 194 -11.79 9.71 6.33
N LEU A 195 -12.17 8.48 5.97
CA LEU A 195 -11.49 7.64 4.99
C LEU A 195 -12.44 7.27 3.84
N PRO A 196 -12.64 8.16 2.86
CA PRO A 196 -13.25 7.78 1.59
C PRO A 196 -12.36 6.79 0.81
N ALA A 197 -12.95 5.65 0.45
CA ALA A 197 -12.45 4.66 -0.48
C ALA A 197 -13.46 4.45 -1.61
N GLU A 198 -13.08 4.73 -2.85
CA GLU A 198 -13.95 4.70 -4.02
C GLU A 198 -13.36 3.80 -5.12
N VAL A 199 -14.22 3.03 -5.77
CA VAL A 199 -13.93 2.33 -7.02
C VAL A 199 -14.99 2.73 -8.04
N GLU A 200 -14.54 3.22 -9.19
CA GLU A 200 -15.40 3.60 -10.30
C GLU A 200 -14.95 2.89 -11.59
N ASP A 201 -15.91 2.37 -12.34
CA ASP A 201 -15.70 1.77 -13.66
C ASP A 201 -16.52 2.48 -14.74
N ASP A 202 -16.10 2.37 -16.00
CA ASP A 202 -16.79 2.91 -17.18
C ASP A 202 -17.63 1.85 -17.92
N GLY A 203 -18.08 0.83 -17.20
CA GLY A 203 -18.75 -0.34 -17.75
C GLY A 203 -20.24 -0.15 -18.05
N VAL A 204 -20.97 -1.26 -18.04
CA VAL A 204 -22.41 -1.32 -18.36
C VAL A 204 -23.33 -1.01 -17.16
N GLY A 205 -22.74 -0.72 -16.00
CA GLY A 205 -23.47 -0.43 -14.78
C GLY A 205 -24.03 -1.68 -14.10
N VAL A 206 -24.75 -1.48 -12.99
CA VAL A 206 -25.30 -2.57 -12.18
C VAL A 206 -26.74 -2.86 -12.61
N PRO A 207 -27.06 -4.11 -13.03
CA PRO A 207 -28.43 -4.52 -13.28
C PRO A 207 -29.27 -4.42 -12.01
N ALA A 208 -30.50 -3.90 -12.11
CA ALA A 208 -31.41 -3.71 -10.97
C ALA A 208 -31.74 -5.00 -10.19
N SER A 209 -31.48 -6.17 -10.76
CA SER A 209 -31.80 -7.50 -10.19
C SER A 209 -30.58 -8.29 -9.69
N SER A 210 -29.38 -7.69 -9.61
CA SER A 210 -28.19 -8.42 -9.17
C SER A 210 -28.22 -8.71 -7.66
N PRO A 211 -27.89 -9.93 -7.21
CA PRO A 211 -27.74 -10.23 -5.79
C PRO A 211 -26.53 -9.50 -5.20
N HIS A 212 -26.75 -8.50 -4.35
CA HIS A 212 -25.69 -7.71 -3.71
C HIS A 212 -25.11 -8.35 -2.45
N SER A 213 -25.07 -9.69 -2.34
CA SER A 213 -24.79 -10.35 -1.05
C SER A 213 -23.38 -10.03 -0.49
N GLY A 214 -22.39 -9.85 -1.37
CA GLY A 214 -21.04 -9.41 -0.98
C GLY A 214 -21.00 -7.96 -0.47
N LEU A 215 -21.76 -7.07 -1.10
CA LEU A 215 -21.83 -5.65 -0.73
C LEU A 215 -22.65 -5.42 0.54
N ALA A 216 -23.64 -6.26 0.83
CA ALA A 216 -24.49 -6.13 2.01
C ALA A 216 -23.67 -6.24 3.31
N ASN A 217 -22.77 -7.22 3.40
CA ASN A 217 -21.88 -7.38 4.57
C ASN A 217 -20.91 -6.19 4.70
N LEU A 218 -20.40 -5.67 3.58
CA LEU A 218 -19.51 -4.51 3.58
C LEU A 218 -20.24 -3.23 3.99
N ALA A 219 -21.51 -3.07 3.59
CA ALA A 219 -22.36 -1.97 4.03
C ALA A 219 -22.64 -2.02 5.52
N GLU A 220 -23.01 -3.19 6.04
CA GLU A 220 -23.23 -3.40 7.48
C GLU A 220 -21.97 -3.06 8.30
N ARG A 221 -20.79 -3.50 7.83
CA ARG A 221 -19.51 -3.16 8.47
C ARG A 221 -19.21 -1.66 8.41
N ALA A 222 -19.56 -0.98 7.32
CA ALA A 222 -19.40 0.47 7.21
C ALA A 222 -20.29 1.19 8.24
N GLU A 223 -21.54 0.74 8.40
CA GLU A 223 -22.48 1.29 9.38
C GLU A 223 -22.02 1.06 10.82
N GLN A 224 -21.47 -0.12 11.13
CA GLN A 224 -20.87 -0.43 12.43
C GLN A 224 -19.70 0.51 12.78
N LEU A 225 -18.97 0.99 11.78
CA LEU A 225 -17.90 1.98 11.92
C LEU A 225 -18.41 3.43 11.91
N GLY A 226 -19.72 3.68 11.91
CA GLY A 226 -20.30 5.03 11.84
C GLY A 226 -20.18 5.69 10.47
N GLY A 227 -19.96 4.89 9.43
CA GLY A 227 -19.87 5.31 8.04
C GLY A 227 -20.97 4.73 7.16
N HIS A 228 -20.70 4.64 5.87
CA HIS A 228 -21.65 4.10 4.89
C HIS A 228 -20.94 3.53 3.66
N LEU A 229 -21.63 2.61 2.98
CA LEU A 229 -21.29 2.15 1.63
C LEU A 229 -22.42 2.52 0.69
N ARG A 230 -22.10 3.09 -0.46
CA ARG A 230 -23.06 3.43 -1.51
C ARG A 230 -22.62 2.87 -2.84
N LEU A 231 -23.60 2.40 -3.59
CA LEU A 231 -23.46 1.99 -4.98
C LEU A 231 -24.30 2.95 -5.81
N THR A 232 -23.66 3.69 -6.69
CA THR A 232 -24.27 4.73 -7.51
C THR A 232 -23.89 4.53 -8.97
N PRO A 233 -24.67 5.05 -9.93
CA PRO A 233 -24.25 5.10 -11.32
C PRO A 233 -22.93 5.88 -11.44
N GLY A 234 -21.96 5.28 -12.14
CA GLY A 234 -20.70 5.93 -12.49
C GLY A 234 -20.77 6.68 -13.81
N GLU A 235 -19.65 7.24 -14.23
CA GLU A 235 -19.52 7.84 -15.56
C GLU A 235 -19.81 6.83 -16.69
N HIS A 236 -20.31 7.32 -17.83
CA HIS A 236 -20.51 6.51 -19.05
C HIS A 236 -21.35 5.23 -18.88
N HIS A 237 -22.36 5.26 -17.99
CA HIS A 237 -23.19 4.11 -17.60
C HIS A 237 -22.51 3.08 -16.72
N GLY A 238 -21.30 3.34 -16.22
CA GLY A 238 -20.57 2.45 -15.34
C GLY A 238 -21.09 2.46 -13.90
N THR A 239 -20.24 1.97 -13.00
CA THR A 239 -20.60 1.81 -11.59
C THR A 239 -19.61 2.56 -10.71
N ARG A 240 -20.13 3.25 -9.69
CA ARG A 240 -19.33 3.86 -8.62
C ARG A 240 -19.73 3.26 -7.28
N LEU A 241 -18.76 2.59 -6.64
CA LEU A 241 -18.86 2.12 -5.27
C LEU A 241 -18.04 3.02 -4.36
N SER A 242 -18.68 3.67 -3.40
CA SER A 242 -18.04 4.54 -2.41
C SER A 242 -18.25 4.00 -1.01
N TRP A 243 -17.17 3.85 -0.26
CA TRP A 243 -17.16 3.48 1.15
C TRP A 243 -16.47 4.57 1.95
N ASP A 244 -17.11 5.05 3.01
CA ASP A 244 -16.62 6.20 3.76
C ASP A 244 -16.95 6.06 5.25
N VAL A 245 -15.92 6.08 6.09
CA VAL A 245 -16.00 5.94 7.55
C VAL A 245 -15.19 7.02 8.27
N PRO A 246 -15.58 7.44 9.47
CA PRO A 246 -14.76 8.30 10.33
C PRO A 246 -13.48 7.57 10.79
N ILE A 247 -12.40 8.33 11.02
CA ILE A 247 -11.11 7.84 11.57
C ILE A 247 -10.72 8.54 12.87
#